data_AF-A0A935UCH2-F1
#
_entry.id   AF-A0A935UCH2-F1
#
_cell.length_a   1.000
_cell.length_b   1.000
_cell.length_c   1.000
_cell.angle_alpha   90.00
_cell.angle_beta   90.00
_cell.angle_gamma   90.00
#
_symmetry.space_group_name_H-M   'P 1'
#
loop_
_entity.id
_entity.type
_entity.pdbx_description
1 polymer ?
#
loop_
_entity_poly.entity_id
_entity_poly.type
_entity_poly.pdbx_seq_one_letter_code
_entity_poly.pdbx_strand_id
1 'polypeptide(L)'
;MKRIGLTAALALAAATAHAGGDKVAFPANYDKGVLYATVDRHDIKQYRELWSTPAAVEAAKAGRPAPSGTVLTLVQYKAKVDGKGAPVKDAKGRFQKGDLVAYTVMEKRAGWGTEYAADLRNGEWEYQVFGPNKAVNDKANLKSCFQCHKPHAGQDYVISLASLGGKAGGGTVSAQSGPDRVAIASFLFGPEKLSVKNNQYVTWTNTDDSPHQVTIAGEGGTRTAVMLKGQSQTLKFTAPGTYDYICGLHPGMKGKVEVQ
;
A
#
# COMPACT_ATOMS: atom_id res chain seq x y z
N MET A 1 -66.73 -4.03 23.08
CA MET A 1 -65.91 -4.18 21.86
C MET A 1 -64.51 -3.65 22.14
N LYS A 2 -63.51 -4.53 22.33
CA LYS A 2 -62.09 -4.16 22.51
C LYS A 2 -61.45 -4.00 21.13
N ARG A 3 -60.92 -2.81 20.81
CA ARG A 3 -60.10 -2.59 19.61
C ARG A 3 -58.64 -2.91 19.97
N ILE A 4 -58.13 -4.01 19.39
CA ILE A 4 -56.72 -4.39 19.43
C ILE A 4 -56.03 -3.63 18.31
N GLY A 5 -55.18 -2.65 18.66
CA GLY A 5 -54.32 -1.97 17.70
C GLY A 5 -53.02 -2.76 17.53
N LEU A 6 -52.89 -3.43 16.38
CA LEU A 6 -51.70 -4.19 16.00
C LEU A 6 -50.56 -3.22 15.64
N THR A 7 -49.51 -3.16 16.44
CA THR A 7 -48.28 -2.43 16.10
C THR A 7 -47.46 -3.30 15.16
N ALA A 8 -47.40 -2.94 13.87
CA ALA A 8 -46.50 -3.57 12.93
C ALA A 8 -45.08 -3.03 13.17
N ALA A 9 -44.22 -3.83 13.79
CA ALA A 9 -42.80 -3.53 13.86
C ALA A 9 -42.17 -3.78 12.47
N LEU A 10 -41.81 -2.71 11.77
CA LEU A 10 -41.03 -2.79 10.54
C LEU A 10 -39.60 -3.19 10.92
N ALA A 11 -39.24 -4.45 10.73
CA ALA A 11 -37.85 -4.89 10.81
C ALA A 11 -37.09 -4.31 9.60
N LEU A 12 -36.32 -3.24 9.80
CA LEU A 12 -35.30 -2.83 8.84
C LEU A 12 -34.22 -3.92 8.84
N ALA A 13 -34.22 -4.76 7.80
CA ALA A 13 -33.05 -5.56 7.48
C ALA A 13 -31.95 -4.59 7.02
N ALA A 14 -30.98 -4.30 7.90
CA ALA A 14 -29.78 -3.60 7.51
C ALA A 14 -29.03 -4.50 6.52
N ALA A 15 -29.16 -4.20 5.22
CA ALA A 15 -28.30 -4.80 4.21
C ALA A 15 -26.87 -4.44 4.58
N THR A 16 -26.06 -5.44 4.93
CA THR A 16 -24.63 -5.24 5.14
C THR A 16 -24.03 -4.84 3.80
N ALA A 17 -23.74 -3.55 3.63
CA ALA A 17 -23.00 -3.05 2.48
C ALA A 17 -21.63 -3.72 2.50
N HIS A 18 -21.46 -4.73 1.63
CA HIS A 18 -20.16 -5.31 1.40
C HIS A 18 -19.34 -4.29 0.62
N ALA A 19 -18.07 -4.10 0.99
CA ALA A 19 -17.13 -3.37 0.15
C ALA A 19 -17.11 -4.03 -1.25
N GLY A 20 -17.71 -3.34 -2.23
CA GLY A 20 -17.94 -3.83 -3.57
C GLY A 20 -17.17 -2.99 -4.59
N GLY A 21 -16.60 -3.65 -5.59
CA GLY A 21 -15.91 -2.98 -6.70
C GLY A 21 -16.81 -2.76 -7.92
N ASP A 22 -18.11 -3.02 -7.78
CA ASP A 22 -19.13 -2.94 -8.82
C ASP A 22 -19.26 -1.53 -9.44
N LYS A 23 -18.87 -0.51 -8.69
CA LYS A 23 -18.83 0.88 -9.15
C LYS A 23 -17.67 1.19 -10.10
N VAL A 24 -16.56 0.45 -10.01
CA VAL A 24 -15.33 0.73 -10.78
C VAL A 24 -15.31 -0.15 -12.03
N ALA A 25 -15.42 0.47 -13.20
CA ALA A 25 -15.29 -0.19 -14.49
C ALA A 25 -13.82 -0.30 -14.94
N PHE A 26 -13.54 -1.20 -15.89
CA PHE A 26 -12.20 -1.29 -16.46
C PHE A 26 -11.84 0.03 -17.18
N PRO A 27 -10.73 0.69 -16.84
CA PRO A 27 -10.39 2.00 -17.40
C PRO A 27 -9.73 1.84 -18.78
N ALA A 28 -10.55 1.66 -19.83
CA ALA A 28 -10.08 1.30 -21.17
C ALA A 28 -8.97 2.20 -21.76
N ASN A 29 -8.90 3.47 -21.34
CA ASN A 29 -7.96 4.48 -21.84
C ASN A 29 -6.91 4.89 -20.79
N TYR A 30 -6.64 4.05 -19.77
CA TYR A 30 -5.67 4.41 -18.72
C TYR A 30 -4.28 4.75 -19.28
N ASP A 31 -3.90 4.12 -20.39
CA ASP A 31 -2.62 4.26 -21.09
C ASP A 31 -2.47 5.59 -21.85
N LYS A 32 -3.58 6.33 -22.02
CA LYS A 32 -3.59 7.72 -22.49
C LYS A 32 -3.37 8.72 -21.35
N GLY A 33 -3.39 8.24 -20.11
CA GLY A 33 -3.05 9.03 -18.94
C GLY A 33 -1.55 9.24 -18.78
N VAL A 34 -1.15 9.54 -17.55
CA VAL A 34 0.25 9.77 -17.19
C VAL A 34 0.78 8.57 -16.43
N LEU A 35 1.82 7.92 -16.96
CA LEU A 35 2.67 7.01 -16.19
C LEU A 35 3.50 7.85 -15.21
N TYR A 36 3.05 7.92 -13.95
CA TYR A 36 3.68 8.80 -12.97
C TYR A 36 4.68 8.07 -12.07
N ALA A 37 4.62 6.74 -11.98
CA ALA A 37 5.58 5.95 -11.24
C ALA A 37 5.70 4.53 -11.78
N THR A 38 6.85 3.92 -11.51
CA THR A 38 7.10 2.51 -11.79
C THR A 38 7.78 1.91 -10.57
N VAL A 39 7.30 0.76 -10.08
CA VAL A 39 7.76 0.12 -8.85
C VAL A 39 8.19 -1.32 -9.12
N ASP A 40 9.36 -1.71 -8.64
CA ASP A 40 9.82 -3.09 -8.67
C ASP A 40 9.51 -3.78 -7.33
N ARG A 41 8.79 -4.89 -7.39
CA ARG A 41 8.45 -5.74 -6.24
C ARG A 41 9.42 -6.90 -6.17
N HIS A 42 10.47 -6.74 -5.36
CA HIS A 42 11.52 -7.77 -5.23
C HIS A 42 11.00 -9.04 -4.58
N ASP A 43 10.10 -8.91 -3.61
CA ASP A 43 9.50 -9.99 -2.84
C ASP A 43 8.69 -10.98 -3.69
N ILE A 44 7.96 -10.47 -4.68
CA ILE A 44 7.06 -11.27 -5.54
C ILE A 44 7.45 -11.21 -7.02
N LYS A 45 8.64 -10.68 -7.32
CA LYS A 45 9.23 -10.56 -8.66
C LYS A 45 8.26 -9.94 -9.68
N GLN A 46 7.72 -8.76 -9.35
CA GLN A 46 6.83 -8.01 -10.24
C GLN A 46 7.42 -6.67 -10.66
N TYR A 47 7.14 -6.28 -11.90
CA TYR A 47 7.31 -4.92 -12.40
C TYR A 47 5.93 -4.26 -12.42
N ARG A 48 5.78 -3.08 -11.83
CA ARG A 48 4.49 -2.40 -11.70
C ARG A 48 4.53 -1.00 -12.27
N GLU A 49 3.47 -0.63 -12.98
CA GLU A 49 3.28 0.71 -13.52
C GLU A 49 2.09 1.38 -12.84
N LEU A 50 2.24 2.63 -12.46
CA LEU A 50 1.16 3.43 -11.89
C LEU A 50 0.80 4.54 -12.85
N TRP A 51 -0.43 4.46 -13.35
CA TRP A 51 -1.02 5.41 -14.28
C TRP A 51 -2.09 6.24 -13.57
N SER A 52 -2.26 7.49 -13.99
CA SER A 52 -3.30 8.38 -13.48
C SER A 52 -3.88 9.27 -14.56
N THR A 53 -5.04 9.87 -14.28
CA THR A 53 -5.60 10.93 -15.12
C THR A 53 -4.70 12.18 -15.07
N PRO A 54 -4.55 12.92 -16.19
CA PRO A 54 -3.77 14.16 -16.19
C PRO A 54 -4.24 15.16 -15.13
N ALA A 55 -5.55 15.31 -14.95
CA ALA A 55 -6.14 16.20 -13.95
C ALA A 55 -5.70 15.87 -12.51
N ALA A 56 -5.57 14.58 -12.17
CA ALA A 56 -5.13 14.16 -10.85
C ALA A 56 -3.63 14.42 -10.63
N VAL A 57 -2.80 14.20 -11.66
CA VAL A 57 -1.37 14.55 -11.60
C VAL A 57 -1.19 16.05 -11.40
N GLU A 58 -1.89 16.88 -12.17
CA GLU A 58 -1.81 18.33 -12.06
C GLU A 58 -2.35 18.86 -10.72
N ALA A 59 -3.41 18.23 -10.18
CA ALA A 59 -3.86 18.53 -8.82
C ALA A 59 -2.80 18.18 -7.76
N ALA A 60 -2.21 16.98 -7.82
CA ALA A 60 -1.20 16.53 -6.87
C ALA A 60 0.08 17.38 -6.89
N LYS A 61 0.57 17.76 -8.07
CA LYS A 61 1.70 18.69 -8.23
C LYS A 61 1.41 20.03 -7.53
N ALA A 62 0.20 20.57 -7.75
CA ALA A 62 -0.27 21.80 -7.15
C ALA A 62 -0.65 21.67 -5.66
N GLY A 63 -0.55 20.49 -5.05
CA GLY A 63 -0.96 20.26 -3.66
C GLY A 63 -2.47 20.37 -3.43
N ARG A 64 -3.28 20.20 -4.49
CA ARG A 64 -4.74 20.24 -4.43
C ARG A 64 -5.30 18.82 -4.25
N PRO A 65 -6.51 18.69 -3.64
CA PRO A 65 -7.19 17.39 -3.56
C PRO A 65 -7.40 16.77 -4.93
N ALA A 66 -7.38 15.43 -5.00
CA ALA A 66 -7.72 14.71 -6.21
C ALA A 66 -9.19 15.01 -6.59
N PRO A 67 -9.46 15.48 -7.83
CA PRO A 67 -10.82 15.78 -8.26
C PRO A 67 -11.65 14.50 -8.40
N SER A 68 -12.98 14.62 -8.23
CA SER A 68 -13.91 13.62 -8.75
C SER A 68 -13.63 13.40 -10.25
N GLY A 69 -13.58 12.16 -10.71
CA GLY A 69 -13.06 11.84 -12.03
C GLY A 69 -11.68 11.17 -11.99
N THR A 70 -10.97 11.25 -10.87
CA THR A 70 -9.65 10.62 -10.73
C THR A 70 -9.74 9.10 -10.84
N VAL A 71 -8.85 8.53 -11.65
CA VAL A 71 -8.64 7.09 -11.78
C VAL A 71 -7.15 6.83 -11.66
N LEU A 72 -6.76 5.95 -10.73
CA LEU A 72 -5.40 5.45 -10.58
C LEU A 72 -5.39 3.98 -10.98
N THR A 73 -4.56 3.63 -11.96
CA THR A 73 -4.43 2.25 -12.47
C THR A 73 -3.04 1.73 -12.17
N LEU A 74 -2.95 0.74 -11.29
CA LEU A 74 -1.77 -0.08 -11.11
C LEU A 74 -1.81 -1.23 -12.13
N VAL A 75 -0.86 -1.27 -13.05
CA VAL A 75 -0.68 -2.42 -13.97
C VAL A 75 0.43 -3.29 -13.42
N GLN A 76 0.14 -4.57 -13.21
CA GLN A 76 1.09 -5.53 -12.65
C GLN A 76 1.59 -6.49 -13.73
N TYR A 77 2.90 -6.62 -13.84
CA TYR A 77 3.56 -7.57 -14.72
C TYR A 77 4.48 -8.47 -13.90
N LYS A 78 4.72 -9.69 -14.38
CA LYS A 78 5.87 -10.47 -13.93
C LYS A 78 7.15 -9.71 -14.30
N ALA A 79 8.18 -9.84 -13.50
CA ALA A 79 9.54 -9.53 -13.94
C ALA A 79 10.05 -10.68 -14.83
N LYS A 80 10.80 -10.37 -15.88
CA LYS A 80 11.62 -11.39 -16.56
C LYS A 80 12.66 -11.90 -15.57
N VAL A 81 12.92 -13.20 -15.60
CA VAL A 81 13.93 -13.85 -14.73
C VAL A 81 14.98 -14.57 -15.56
N ASP A 82 16.19 -14.66 -15.04
CA ASP A 82 17.28 -15.43 -15.64
C ASP A 82 17.12 -16.95 -15.39
N GLY A 83 18.07 -17.76 -15.86
CA GLY A 83 18.07 -19.21 -15.65
C GLY A 83 18.15 -19.65 -14.18
N LYS A 84 18.44 -18.74 -13.25
CA LYS A 84 18.45 -18.98 -11.79
C LYS A 84 17.19 -18.43 -11.10
N GLY A 85 16.26 -17.87 -11.87
CA GLY A 85 15.04 -17.27 -11.35
C GLY A 85 15.23 -15.89 -10.72
N ALA A 86 16.37 -15.23 -10.91
CA ALA A 86 16.61 -13.87 -10.45
C ALA A 86 16.05 -12.84 -11.46
N PRO A 87 15.40 -11.75 -11.01
CA PRO A 87 14.91 -10.72 -11.92
C PRO A 87 16.02 -10.12 -12.78
N VAL A 88 15.81 -10.13 -14.10
CA VAL A 88 16.71 -9.47 -15.05
C VAL A 88 16.48 -7.97 -14.98
N LYS A 89 17.56 -7.19 -14.90
CA LYS A 89 17.50 -5.73 -14.83
C LYS A 89 17.83 -5.06 -16.16
N ASP A 90 17.28 -3.88 -16.40
CA ASP A 90 17.65 -3.00 -17.51
C ASP A 90 18.89 -2.14 -17.17
N ALA A 91 19.31 -1.29 -18.10
CA ALA A 91 20.46 -0.40 -17.91
C ALA A 91 20.29 0.62 -16.77
N LYS A 92 19.06 0.86 -16.31
CA LYS A 92 18.73 1.75 -15.19
C LYS A 92 18.58 0.98 -13.87
N GLY A 93 18.89 -0.32 -13.86
CA GLY A 93 18.76 -1.19 -12.70
C GLY A 93 17.32 -1.60 -12.36
N ARG A 94 16.35 -1.32 -13.24
CA ARG A 94 14.93 -1.66 -13.07
C ARG A 94 14.64 -3.07 -13.58
N PHE A 95 13.66 -3.76 -13.01
CA PHE A 95 13.24 -5.06 -13.53
C PHE A 95 12.77 -4.95 -14.98
N GLN A 96 13.16 -5.90 -15.82
CA GLN A 96 12.62 -6.01 -17.16
C GLN A 96 11.18 -6.55 -17.10
N LYS A 97 10.25 -5.82 -17.73
CA LYS A 97 8.83 -6.17 -17.82
C LYS A 97 8.63 -7.51 -18.57
N GLY A 98 7.86 -8.42 -17.96
CA GLY A 98 7.41 -9.68 -18.54
C GLY A 98 5.88 -9.72 -18.74
N ASP A 99 5.27 -10.89 -18.56
CA ASP A 99 3.83 -11.10 -18.81
C ASP A 99 2.94 -10.23 -17.92
N LEU A 100 1.83 -9.76 -18.47
CA LEU A 100 0.78 -9.08 -17.72
C LEU A 100 0.14 -10.04 -16.70
N VAL A 101 -0.02 -9.57 -15.47
CA VAL A 101 -0.64 -10.30 -14.37
C VAL A 101 -2.05 -9.80 -14.12
N ALA A 102 -2.23 -8.51 -13.88
CA ALA A 102 -3.50 -7.93 -13.48
C ALA A 102 -3.49 -6.40 -13.56
N TYR A 103 -4.67 -5.82 -13.41
CA TYR A 103 -4.89 -4.39 -13.15
C TYR A 103 -5.53 -4.23 -11.78
N THR A 104 -5.10 -3.23 -11.03
CA THR A 104 -5.78 -2.80 -9.80
C THR A 104 -6.10 -1.33 -9.95
N VAL A 105 -7.35 -0.98 -9.77
CA VAL A 105 -7.88 0.36 -10.03
C VAL A 105 -8.44 0.91 -8.74
N MET A 106 -8.12 2.16 -8.44
CA MET A 106 -8.87 2.96 -7.48
C MET A 106 -9.42 4.19 -8.19
N GLU A 107 -10.69 4.48 -7.94
CA GLU A 107 -11.43 5.53 -8.63
C GLU A 107 -12.19 6.39 -7.63
N LYS A 108 -12.10 7.72 -7.83
CA LYS A 108 -12.78 8.70 -6.99
C LYS A 108 -13.96 9.29 -7.73
N ARG A 109 -15.15 9.27 -7.12
CA ARG A 109 -16.34 9.95 -7.63
C ARG A 109 -17.13 10.60 -6.50
N ALA A 110 -17.60 11.81 -6.76
CA ALA A 110 -18.44 12.56 -5.83
C ALA A 110 -19.64 11.70 -5.35
N GLY A 111 -19.81 11.61 -4.03
CA GLY A 111 -20.89 10.85 -3.39
C GLY A 111 -20.62 9.35 -3.18
N TRP A 112 -19.51 8.79 -3.66
CA TRP A 112 -19.16 7.39 -3.42
C TRP A 112 -18.71 7.11 -1.98
N GLY A 113 -18.73 5.83 -1.61
CA GLY A 113 -18.38 5.31 -0.28
C GLY A 113 -19.37 5.64 0.84
N THR A 114 -20.48 6.33 0.58
CA THR A 114 -21.47 6.71 1.60
C THR A 114 -22.19 5.51 2.22
N GLU A 115 -22.22 4.39 1.52
CA GLU A 115 -22.78 3.12 1.99
C GLU A 115 -21.91 2.41 3.05
N TYR A 116 -20.63 2.77 3.18
CA TYR A 116 -19.71 2.12 4.11
C TYR A 116 -19.65 2.82 5.46
N ALA A 117 -19.48 2.03 6.52
CA ALA A 117 -19.17 2.55 7.85
C ALA A 117 -17.86 3.34 7.85
N ALA A 118 -17.78 4.35 8.73
CA ALA A 118 -16.67 5.31 8.75
C ALA A 118 -15.30 4.66 9.06
N ASP A 119 -15.27 3.51 9.71
CA ASP A 119 -14.07 2.72 10.01
C ASP A 119 -13.50 2.00 8.78
N LEU A 120 -14.33 1.71 7.78
CA LEU A 120 -13.93 1.09 6.51
C LEU A 120 -13.79 2.10 5.36
N ARG A 121 -14.63 3.14 5.35
CA ARG A 121 -14.74 4.10 4.24
C ARG A 121 -13.44 4.84 3.96
N ASN A 122 -12.99 4.82 2.70
CA ASN A 122 -11.83 5.59 2.22
C ASN A 122 -12.27 6.86 1.47
N GLY A 123 -13.09 7.69 2.13
CA GLY A 123 -13.69 8.87 1.51
C GLY A 123 -14.61 8.47 0.34
N GLU A 124 -14.24 8.91 -0.86
CA GLU A 124 -14.99 8.70 -2.11
C GLU A 124 -14.28 7.73 -3.06
N TRP A 125 -13.31 6.98 -2.54
CA TRP A 125 -12.54 6.00 -3.31
C TRP A 125 -13.15 4.61 -3.25
N GLU A 126 -13.32 4.03 -4.42
CA GLU A 126 -13.68 2.61 -4.60
C GLU A 126 -12.51 1.88 -5.27
N TYR A 127 -12.48 0.55 -5.13
CA TYR A 127 -11.38 -0.30 -5.61
C TYR A 127 -11.92 -1.46 -6.44
N GLN A 128 -11.17 -1.85 -7.48
CA GLN A 128 -11.46 -3.05 -8.25
C GLN A 128 -10.20 -3.68 -8.82
N VAL A 129 -10.21 -5.00 -9.01
CA VAL A 129 -9.14 -5.76 -9.63
C VAL A 129 -9.66 -6.40 -10.91
N PHE A 130 -8.86 -6.32 -11.98
CA PHE A 130 -9.14 -6.97 -13.25
C PHE A 130 -8.02 -7.93 -13.62
N GLY A 131 -8.38 -9.05 -14.25
CA GLY A 131 -7.43 -9.99 -14.82
C GLY A 131 -6.74 -9.44 -16.07
N PRO A 132 -5.79 -10.20 -16.66
CA PRO A 132 -5.08 -9.79 -17.86
C PRO A 132 -6.01 -9.70 -19.09
N ASN A 133 -7.13 -10.42 -19.07
CA ASN A 133 -8.21 -10.31 -20.04
C ASN A 133 -9.16 -9.11 -19.81
N LYS A 134 -8.85 -8.24 -18.83
CA LYS A 134 -9.62 -7.05 -18.45
C LYS A 134 -10.97 -7.35 -17.79
N ALA A 135 -11.28 -8.62 -17.54
CA ALA A 135 -12.47 -9.02 -16.80
C ALA A 135 -12.27 -8.78 -15.30
N VAL A 136 -13.36 -8.52 -14.57
CA VAL A 136 -13.33 -8.40 -13.10
C VAL A 136 -12.79 -9.68 -12.48
N ASN A 137 -11.88 -9.53 -11.52
CA ASN A 137 -11.41 -10.62 -10.67
C ASN A 137 -12.31 -10.71 -9.43
N ASP A 138 -13.34 -11.54 -9.53
CA ASP A 138 -14.32 -11.82 -8.48
C ASP A 138 -13.71 -12.44 -7.20
N LYS A 139 -12.49 -13.00 -7.29
CA LYS A 139 -11.76 -13.57 -6.15
C LYS A 139 -10.91 -12.53 -5.41
N ALA A 140 -10.85 -11.29 -5.87
CA ALA A 140 -10.06 -10.25 -5.22
C ALA A 140 -10.65 -9.85 -3.86
N ASN A 141 -9.81 -9.80 -2.81
CA ASN A 141 -10.22 -9.32 -1.50
C ASN A 141 -10.25 -7.79 -1.45
N LEU A 142 -11.32 -7.17 -1.92
CA LEU A 142 -11.44 -5.71 -1.97
C LEU A 142 -11.47 -5.05 -0.59
N LYS A 143 -11.99 -5.74 0.45
CA LYS A 143 -11.94 -5.25 1.83
C LYS A 143 -10.52 -4.95 2.29
N SER A 144 -9.55 -5.78 1.86
CA SER A 144 -8.13 -5.54 2.17
C SER A 144 -7.59 -4.25 1.53
N CYS A 145 -8.11 -3.85 0.35
CA CYS A 145 -7.76 -2.58 -0.29
C CYS A 145 -8.20 -1.41 0.60
N PHE A 146 -9.45 -1.44 1.08
CA PHE A 146 -9.96 -0.42 1.99
C PHE A 146 -9.11 -0.32 3.25
N GLN A 147 -8.90 -1.45 3.93
CA GLN A 147 -8.16 -1.50 5.20
C GLN A 147 -6.70 -1.06 5.05
N CYS A 148 -6.03 -1.41 3.95
CA CYS A 148 -4.64 -1.01 3.71
C CYS A 148 -4.52 0.48 3.41
N HIS A 149 -5.46 1.05 2.66
CA HIS A 149 -5.44 2.48 2.31
C HIS A 149 -5.98 3.38 3.44
N LYS A 150 -6.81 2.85 4.35
CA LYS A 150 -7.47 3.61 5.43
C LYS A 150 -6.53 4.45 6.30
N PRO A 151 -5.35 3.95 6.74
CA PRO A 151 -4.40 4.74 7.54
C PRO A 151 -3.83 5.97 6.80
N HIS A 152 -4.01 6.06 5.48
CA HIS A 152 -3.48 7.13 4.64
C HIS A 152 -4.49 8.25 4.36
N ALA A 153 -5.46 8.47 5.25
CA ALA A 153 -6.45 9.54 5.12
C ALA A 153 -5.81 10.94 4.91
N GLY A 154 -4.66 11.21 5.56
CA GLY A 154 -3.90 12.45 5.36
C GLY A 154 -3.29 12.64 3.98
N GLN A 155 -3.33 11.61 3.12
CA GLN A 155 -2.88 11.61 1.73
C GLN A 155 -4.04 11.31 0.78
N ASP A 156 -5.27 11.60 1.20
CA ASP A 156 -6.49 11.27 0.46
C ASP A 156 -6.53 9.78 0.05
N TYR A 157 -6.04 8.91 0.94
CA TYR A 157 -5.94 7.46 0.74
C TYR A 157 -5.05 7.03 -0.44
N VAL A 158 -4.30 7.94 -1.07
CA VAL A 158 -3.37 7.63 -2.16
C VAL A 158 -1.96 7.44 -1.60
N ILE A 159 -1.57 6.19 -1.35
CA ILE A 159 -0.23 5.84 -0.80
C ILE A 159 0.94 6.33 -1.66
N SER A 160 0.69 6.55 -2.96
CA SER A 160 1.65 7.04 -3.94
C SER A 160 1.51 8.54 -4.23
N LEU A 161 0.80 9.32 -3.37
CA LEU A 161 0.50 10.73 -3.62
C LEU A 161 1.76 11.57 -3.86
N ALA A 162 2.83 11.27 -3.12
CA ALA A 162 4.12 11.93 -3.32
C ALA A 162 4.65 11.71 -4.75
N SER A 163 4.62 10.47 -5.26
CA SER A 163 5.03 10.16 -6.63
C SER A 163 4.08 10.78 -7.66
N LEU A 164 2.78 10.75 -7.39
CA LEU A 164 1.75 11.35 -8.24
C LEU A 164 1.98 12.86 -8.45
N GLY A 165 2.41 13.55 -7.39
CA GLY A 165 2.78 14.96 -7.44
C GLY A 165 4.23 15.25 -7.89
N GLY A 166 5.00 14.23 -8.28
CA GLY A 166 6.42 14.38 -8.65
C GLY A 166 7.35 14.74 -7.49
N LYS A 167 6.91 14.53 -6.25
CA LYS A 167 7.62 14.87 -5.00
C LYS A 167 8.32 13.68 -4.35
N ALA A 168 8.02 12.45 -4.77
CA ALA A 168 8.84 11.30 -4.42
C ALA A 168 10.17 11.43 -5.15
N GLY A 169 11.17 12.01 -4.50
CA GLY A 169 12.45 12.32 -5.11
C GLY A 169 13.05 11.12 -5.83
N GLY A 170 13.51 11.34 -7.07
CA GLY A 170 14.46 10.46 -7.76
C GLY A 170 15.86 10.50 -7.14
N GLY A 171 16.06 11.30 -6.09
CA GLY A 171 17.26 11.28 -5.28
C GLY A 171 17.35 9.97 -4.49
N THR A 172 18.57 9.44 -4.39
CA THR A 172 18.89 8.36 -3.46
C THR A 172 18.58 8.82 -2.04
N VAL A 173 17.47 8.35 -1.47
CA VAL A 173 17.27 8.44 -0.02
C VAL A 173 18.30 7.49 0.58
N SER A 174 19.42 8.06 1.06
CA SER A 174 20.39 7.27 1.80
C SER A 174 19.80 6.97 3.18
N ALA A 175 19.75 5.70 3.54
CA ALA A 175 19.55 5.35 4.94
C ALA A 175 20.77 5.84 5.73
N GLN A 176 20.53 6.36 6.93
CA GLN A 176 21.60 6.72 7.83
C GLN A 176 22.24 5.44 8.37
N SER A 177 23.53 5.22 8.12
CA SER A 177 24.25 4.09 8.70
C SER A 177 24.53 4.34 10.18
N GLY A 178 24.36 3.32 11.01
CA GLY A 178 24.66 3.41 12.44
C GLY A 178 24.43 2.08 13.15
N PRO A 179 24.98 1.92 14.37
CA PRO A 179 24.82 0.69 15.15
C PRO A 179 23.38 0.44 15.63
N ASP A 180 22.51 1.46 15.52
CA ASP A 180 21.12 1.47 15.93
C ASP A 180 20.17 1.84 14.77
N ARG A 181 20.62 1.61 13.53
CA ARG A 181 19.89 1.98 12.30
C ARG A 181 19.67 0.77 11.40
N VAL A 182 18.47 0.69 10.84
CA VAL A 182 18.08 -0.33 9.86
C VAL A 182 17.53 0.35 8.61
N ALA A 183 18.19 0.15 7.48
CA ALA A 183 17.69 0.52 6.17
C ALA A 183 16.65 -0.51 5.71
N ILE A 184 15.56 -0.04 5.07
CA ILE A 184 14.62 -0.90 4.35
C ILE A 184 14.80 -0.64 2.86
N ALA A 185 15.40 -1.61 2.17
CA ALA A 185 15.73 -1.50 0.75
C ALA A 185 15.58 -2.85 0.06
N SER A 186 15.10 -2.86 -1.18
CA SER A 186 14.87 -4.06 -1.98
C SER A 186 14.06 -5.13 -1.24
N PHE A 187 13.08 -4.72 -0.42
CA PHE A 187 12.29 -5.62 0.43
C PHE A 187 13.14 -6.42 1.42
N LEU A 188 14.21 -5.81 1.95
CA LEU A 188 15.06 -6.40 2.98
C LEU A 188 15.32 -5.38 4.09
N PHE A 189 15.53 -5.90 5.31
CA PHE A 189 16.06 -5.12 6.43
C PHE A 189 17.59 -5.21 6.43
N GLY A 190 18.26 -4.06 6.44
CA GLY A 190 19.72 -3.96 6.41
C GLY A 190 20.25 -3.13 7.58
N PRO A 191 21.02 -3.72 8.52
CA PRO A 191 21.35 -5.14 8.60
C PRO A 191 20.12 -5.98 9.01
N GLU A 192 20.12 -7.27 8.63
CA GLU A 192 19.05 -8.21 9.02
C GLU A 192 19.06 -8.45 10.54
N LYS A 193 20.25 -8.51 11.12
CA LYS A 193 20.50 -8.65 12.55
C LYS A 193 21.19 -7.41 13.09
N LEU A 194 20.62 -6.82 14.14
CA LEU A 194 21.16 -5.64 14.81
C LEU A 194 21.39 -5.96 16.29
N SER A 195 22.50 -5.52 16.86
CA SER A 195 22.78 -5.63 18.29
C SER A 195 22.83 -4.24 18.93
N VAL A 196 22.04 -4.03 19.98
CA VAL A 196 21.94 -2.75 20.71
C VAL A 196 22.04 -2.99 22.21
N LYS A 197 22.39 -1.96 22.98
CA LYS A 197 22.38 -1.99 24.45
C LYS A 197 20.96 -1.83 24.97
N ASN A 198 20.72 -2.31 26.19
CA ASN A 198 19.48 -2.02 26.91
C ASN A 198 19.18 -0.51 26.96
N ASN A 199 17.90 -0.16 26.87
CA ASN A 199 17.35 1.19 26.80
C ASN A 199 17.70 2.00 25.54
N GLN A 200 18.22 1.35 24.48
CA GLN A 200 18.46 2.01 23.20
C GLN A 200 17.23 2.07 22.29
N TYR A 201 17.26 3.06 21.40
CA TYR A 201 16.31 3.21 20.32
C TYR A 201 16.87 2.58 19.05
N VAL A 202 16.03 1.89 18.29
CA VAL A 202 16.36 1.45 16.93
C VAL A 202 15.48 2.23 15.96
N THR A 203 16.08 2.75 14.91
CA THR A 203 15.37 3.49 13.86
C THR A 203 15.43 2.73 12.54
N TRP A 204 14.26 2.49 11.96
CA TRP A 204 14.12 1.96 10.61
C TRP A 204 13.83 3.10 9.64
N THR A 205 14.50 3.12 8.49
CA THR A 205 14.28 4.12 7.43
C THR A 205 13.90 3.41 6.15
N ASN A 206 12.74 3.77 5.59
CA ASN A 206 12.29 3.25 4.31
C ASN A 206 12.98 3.97 3.15
N THR A 207 13.79 3.25 2.37
CA THR A 207 14.40 3.79 1.13
C THR A 207 13.78 3.17 -0.14
N ASP A 208 12.88 2.19 0.01
CA ASP A 208 12.10 1.60 -1.06
C ASP A 208 10.98 2.54 -1.55
N ASP A 209 10.58 2.36 -2.81
CA ASP A 209 9.37 3.00 -3.35
C ASP A 209 8.08 2.39 -2.78
N SER A 210 8.17 1.19 -2.19
CA SER A 210 7.04 0.52 -1.56
C SER A 210 6.89 0.92 -0.10
N PRO A 211 5.66 1.09 0.41
CA PRO A 211 5.43 1.30 1.84
C PRO A 211 5.87 0.09 2.66
N HIS A 212 6.41 0.36 3.85
CA HIS A 212 6.87 -0.64 4.81
C HIS A 212 6.42 -0.29 6.23
N GLN A 213 6.40 -1.27 7.11
CA GLN A 213 6.04 -1.13 8.53
C GLN A 213 6.90 -2.10 9.32
N VAL A 214 7.12 -1.86 10.61
CA VAL A 214 7.79 -2.83 11.49
C VAL A 214 6.78 -3.38 12.49
N THR A 215 6.74 -4.71 12.61
CA THR A 215 5.96 -5.42 13.63
C THR A 215 6.89 -6.33 14.39
N ILE A 216 7.05 -6.10 15.69
CA ILE A 216 7.78 -7.00 16.58
C ILE A 216 6.92 -8.25 16.78
N ALA A 217 7.50 -9.43 16.60
CA ALA A 217 6.82 -10.71 16.76
C ALA A 217 6.57 -11.03 18.25
N GLY A 218 5.49 -11.75 18.53
CA GLY A 218 5.08 -12.14 19.89
C GLY A 218 3.72 -11.58 20.29
N GLU A 219 3.15 -12.12 21.36
CA GLU A 219 1.88 -11.65 21.92
C GLU A 219 2.03 -10.20 22.42
N GLY A 220 1.11 -9.32 22.02
CA GLY A 220 1.21 -7.89 22.31
C GLY A 220 2.31 -7.15 21.54
N GLY A 221 2.88 -7.77 20.49
CA GLY A 221 3.95 -7.20 19.67
C GLY A 221 3.66 -5.79 19.16
N THR A 222 4.62 -4.88 19.36
CA THR A 222 4.48 -3.47 18.96
C THR A 222 4.55 -3.34 17.44
N ARG A 223 3.64 -2.55 16.87
CA ARG A 223 3.56 -2.25 15.44
C ARG A 223 3.68 -0.75 15.20
N THR A 224 4.60 -0.35 14.32
CA THR A 224 4.83 1.06 13.96
C THR A 224 3.73 1.62 13.06
N ALA A 225 3.75 2.93 12.79
CA ALA A 225 3.03 3.44 11.62
C ALA A 225 3.65 2.92 10.31
N VAL A 226 2.89 3.02 9.20
CA VAL A 226 3.42 2.75 7.85
C VAL A 226 4.37 3.87 7.44
N MET A 227 5.56 3.49 7.01
CA MET A 227 6.58 4.37 6.43
C MET A 227 6.48 4.36 4.91
N LEU A 228 6.32 5.54 4.32
CA LEU A 228 6.59 5.77 2.90
C LEU A 228 8.08 6.00 2.66
N LYS A 229 8.50 6.05 1.40
CA LYS A 229 9.88 6.36 1.01
C LYS A 229 10.38 7.63 1.71
N GLY A 230 11.57 7.56 2.29
CA GLY A 230 12.19 8.64 3.06
C GLY A 230 11.74 8.73 4.51
N GLN A 231 10.66 8.06 4.91
CA GLN A 231 10.16 8.12 6.28
C GLN A 231 10.87 7.10 7.17
N SER A 232 10.87 7.40 8.47
CA SER A 232 11.46 6.54 9.49
C SER A 232 10.49 6.30 10.64
N GLN A 233 10.69 5.21 11.37
CA GLN A 233 10.03 4.89 12.62
C GLN A 233 11.07 4.43 13.63
N THR A 234 10.83 4.74 14.89
CA THR A 234 11.77 4.45 15.98
C THR A 234 11.05 3.71 17.09
N LEU A 235 11.64 2.63 17.59
CA LEU A 235 11.16 1.89 18.75
C LEU A 235 12.25 1.85 19.83
N LYS A 236 11.83 1.91 21.09
CA LYS A 236 12.74 1.74 22.24
C LYS A 236 12.73 0.30 22.72
N PHE A 237 13.90 -0.24 23.00
CA PHE A 237 14.08 -1.57 23.57
C PHE A 237 14.59 -1.46 25.00
N THR A 238 13.82 -1.96 25.97
CA THR A 238 14.05 -1.73 27.41
C THR A 238 14.31 -2.99 28.22
N ALA A 239 14.25 -4.16 27.60
CA ALA A 239 14.59 -5.42 28.23
C ALA A 239 15.62 -6.17 27.39
N PRO A 240 16.65 -6.79 28.01
CA PRO A 240 17.55 -7.68 27.31
C PRO A 240 16.80 -8.85 26.69
N GLY A 241 17.27 -9.32 25.54
CA GLY A 241 16.65 -10.44 24.82
C GLY A 241 16.74 -10.31 23.32
N THR A 242 16.12 -11.28 22.64
CA THR A 242 16.02 -11.31 21.18
C THR A 242 14.61 -10.97 20.75
N TYR A 243 14.50 -9.98 19.87
CA TYR A 243 13.25 -9.51 19.30
C TYR A 243 13.25 -9.80 17.80
N ASP A 244 12.53 -10.84 17.39
CA ASP A 244 12.22 -11.07 15.98
C ASP A 244 11.20 -10.06 15.51
N TYR A 245 11.34 -9.58 14.28
CA TYR A 245 10.38 -8.65 13.69
C TYR A 245 10.21 -8.90 12.20
N ILE A 246 9.06 -8.46 11.68
CA ILE A 246 8.68 -8.60 10.28
C ILE A 246 8.20 -7.27 9.70
N CYS A 247 8.14 -7.21 8.37
CA CYS A 247 7.33 -6.18 7.72
C CYS A 247 5.87 -6.62 7.72
N GLY A 248 5.00 -5.87 8.39
CA GLY A 248 3.56 -6.17 8.47
C GLY A 248 2.83 -6.14 7.11
N LEU A 249 3.42 -5.48 6.12
CA LEU A 249 2.90 -5.38 4.75
C LEU A 249 3.49 -6.44 3.82
N HIS A 250 4.68 -6.96 4.13
CA HIS A 250 5.42 -7.94 3.32
C HIS A 250 5.99 -9.03 4.24
N PRO A 251 5.21 -10.09 4.54
CA PRO A 251 5.56 -11.07 5.57
C PRO A 251 6.87 -11.86 5.31
N GLY A 252 7.39 -11.83 4.08
CA GLY A 252 8.68 -12.42 3.73
C GLY A 252 9.88 -11.64 4.28
N MET A 253 9.69 -10.38 4.68
CA MET A 253 10.75 -9.55 5.25
C MET A 253 10.89 -9.83 6.74
N LYS A 254 12.08 -10.26 7.16
CA LYS A 254 12.37 -10.63 8.54
C LYS A 254 13.65 -9.95 9.00
N GLY A 255 13.71 -9.63 10.29
CA GLY A 255 14.91 -9.13 10.93
C GLY A 255 14.90 -9.46 12.42
N LYS A 256 16.02 -9.18 13.08
CA LYS A 256 16.25 -9.47 14.49
C LYS A 256 16.95 -8.31 15.18
N VAL A 257 16.44 -7.88 16.34
CA VAL A 257 17.15 -7.00 17.27
C VAL A 257 17.58 -7.82 18.49
N GLU A 258 18.87 -7.85 18.77
CA GLU A 258 19.42 -8.41 20.01
C GLU A 258 19.75 -7.28 20.97
N VAL A 259 19.16 -7.31 22.15
CA VAL A 259 19.34 -6.33 23.21
C VAL A 259 20.21 -6.95 24.28
N GLN A 260 21.38 -6.33 24.50
CA GLN A 260 22.39 -6.72 25.48
C GLN A 260 22.22 -5.96 26.80
#